data_AF-A0A1V6H7D2-F1
#
_entry.id   AF-A0A1V6H7D2-F1
#
_cell.length_a   1.000
_cell.length_b   1.000
_cell.length_c   1.000
_cell.angle_alpha   90.00
_cell.angle_beta   90.00
_cell.angle_gamma   90.00
#
_symmetry.space_group_name_H-M   'P 1'
#
loop_
_entity.id
_entity.type
_entity.pdbx_description
1 polymer ?
#
loop_
_entity_poly.entity_id
_entity_poly.type
_entity_poly.pdbx_seq_one_letter_code
_entity_poly.pdbx_strand_id
1 'polypeptide(L)'
;MYPDTDLPPIVLTGEAFDLAKARAPASLWDKEAEYRELGLSKNQLERLFTQGVWELFDHLVEKVALKPTILAYLLLDWMPYLKRQQVLVPEADIFIELFAKEKDWTQKEAAAALAFAVGHEVHWTRKGRGNE
;
A
#
# COMPACT_ATOMS: atom_id res chain seq x y z
N MET A 1 -43.14 -2.37 -12.46
CA MET A 1 -42.61 -1.06 -12.05
C MET A 1 -43.20 0.01 -12.95
N TYR A 2 -43.48 1.19 -12.41
CA TYR A 2 -43.86 2.39 -13.17
C TYR A 2 -42.77 3.45 -12.98
N PRO A 3 -42.43 4.27 -14.00
CA PRO A 3 -41.42 5.32 -13.85
C PRO A 3 -41.83 6.35 -12.80
N ASP A 4 -40.83 6.87 -12.08
CA ASP A 4 -40.99 8.03 -11.21
C ASP A 4 -41.49 9.22 -12.05
N THR A 5 -42.60 9.83 -11.63
CA THR A 5 -43.23 10.95 -12.31
C THR A 5 -42.80 12.31 -11.76
N ASP A 6 -42.14 12.33 -10.59
CA ASP A 6 -41.73 13.57 -9.94
C ASP A 6 -40.44 14.13 -10.56
N LEU A 7 -39.63 13.26 -11.17
CA LEU A 7 -38.37 13.64 -11.82
C LEU A 7 -38.50 13.61 -13.35
N PRO A 8 -38.08 14.68 -14.06
CA PRO A 8 -37.96 14.64 -15.50
C PRO A 8 -36.83 13.68 -15.92
N PRO A 9 -36.89 13.10 -17.14
CA PRO A 9 -35.80 12.26 -17.66
C PRO A 9 -34.45 12.99 -17.67
N ILE A 10 -33.41 12.32 -17.18
CA ILE A 10 -32.04 12.84 -17.23
C ILE A 10 -31.43 12.47 -18.58
N VAL A 11 -31.09 13.49 -19.38
CA VAL A 11 -30.41 13.30 -20.67
C VAL A 11 -28.91 13.14 -20.44
N LEU A 12 -28.36 11.99 -20.82
CA LEU A 12 -26.92 11.75 -20.82
C LEU A 12 -26.35 12.17 -22.18
N THR A 13 -25.61 13.27 -22.23
CA THR A 13 -24.97 13.76 -23.47
C THR A 13 -23.64 13.05 -23.72
N GLY A 14 -23.20 13.00 -24.98
CA GLY A 14 -21.88 12.50 -25.35
C GLY A 14 -20.76 13.29 -24.67
N GLU A 15 -20.88 14.62 -24.61
CA GLU A 15 -19.92 15.48 -23.90
C GLU A 15 -19.79 15.13 -22.41
N ALA A 16 -20.91 14.88 -21.72
CA ALA A 16 -20.90 14.47 -20.32
C ALA A 16 -20.24 13.10 -20.13
N PHE A 17 -20.48 12.17 -21.06
CA PHE A 17 -19.84 10.86 -21.08
C PHE A 17 -18.33 10.97 -21.30
N ASP A 18 -17.90 11.74 -22.30
CA ASP A 18 -16.48 11.91 -22.63
C ASP A 18 -15.73 12.61 -21.50
N LEU A 19 -16.35 13.61 -20.87
CA LEU A 19 -15.80 14.28 -19.69
C LEU A 19 -15.65 13.32 -18.51
N ALA A 20 -16.66 12.48 -18.24
CA ALA A 20 -16.61 11.49 -17.18
C ALA A 20 -15.52 10.45 -17.46
N LYS A 21 -15.42 9.98 -18.70
CA LYS A 21 -14.40 9.01 -19.13
C LYS A 21 -12.99 9.58 -19.01
N ALA A 22 -12.76 10.84 -19.39
CA ALA A 22 -11.47 11.49 -19.30
C ALA A 22 -10.99 11.74 -17.86
N ARG A 23 -11.93 11.84 -16.91
CA ARG A 23 -11.65 12.03 -15.48
C ARG A 23 -11.68 10.73 -14.67
N ALA A 24 -12.07 9.62 -15.29
CA ALA A 24 -12.14 8.34 -14.61
C ALA A 24 -10.73 7.97 -14.12
N PRO A 25 -10.58 7.56 -12.85
CA PRO A 25 -9.30 7.05 -12.37
C PRO A 25 -8.90 5.81 -13.16
N ALA A 26 -7.59 5.51 -13.17
CA ALA A 26 -7.09 4.26 -13.73
C ALA A 26 -7.83 3.07 -13.13
N SER A 27 -8.14 2.09 -13.96
CA SER A 27 -8.87 0.93 -13.48
C SER A 27 -8.01 0.08 -12.56
N LEU A 28 -8.62 -0.54 -11.55
CA LEU A 28 -7.92 -1.51 -10.70
C LEU A 28 -7.36 -2.70 -11.51
N TRP A 29 -8.00 -3.06 -12.62
CA TRP A 29 -7.48 -4.10 -13.54
C TRP A 29 -6.12 -3.70 -14.16
N ASP A 30 -5.97 -2.42 -14.52
CA ASP A 30 -4.72 -1.90 -15.10
C ASP A 30 -3.63 -1.87 -14.03
N LYS A 31 -3.97 -1.43 -12.82
CA LYS A 31 -3.06 -1.45 -11.65
C LYS A 31 -2.63 -2.88 -11.28
N GLU A 32 -3.54 -3.85 -11.37
CA GLU A 32 -3.19 -5.25 -11.11
C GLU A 32 -2.13 -5.76 -12.09
N ALA A 33 -2.23 -5.37 -13.37
CA ALA A 33 -1.22 -5.69 -14.37
C ALA A 33 0.11 -5.00 -14.06
N GLU A 34 0.10 -3.69 -13.76
CA GLU A 34 1.30 -2.93 -13.38
C GLU A 34 2.02 -3.56 -12.17
N TYR A 35 1.29 -3.89 -11.12
CA TYR A 35 1.86 -4.48 -9.91
C TYR A 35 2.38 -5.91 -10.13
N ARG A 36 1.77 -6.66 -11.06
CA ARG A 36 2.29 -7.98 -11.45
C ARG A 36 3.66 -7.87 -12.11
N GLU A 37 3.88 -6.86 -12.95
CA GLU A 37 5.18 -6.55 -13.54
C GLU A 37 6.22 -6.09 -12.49
N LEU A 38 5.76 -5.46 -11.40
CA LEU A 38 6.60 -5.16 -10.22
C LEU A 38 6.99 -6.41 -9.40
N GLY A 39 6.50 -7.59 -9.78
CA GLY A 39 6.84 -8.87 -9.15
C GLY A 39 5.99 -9.23 -7.93
N LEU A 40 4.86 -8.56 -7.70
CA LEU A 40 3.95 -8.90 -6.60
C LEU A 40 3.27 -10.25 -6.87
N SER A 41 3.15 -11.06 -5.82
CA SER A 41 2.40 -12.31 -5.89
C SER A 41 0.90 -12.05 -6.01
N LYS A 42 0.16 -13.00 -6.60
CA LYS A 42 -1.32 -12.93 -6.69
C LYS A 42 -1.97 -12.63 -5.33
N ASN A 43 -1.49 -13.25 -4.25
CA ASN A 43 -2.02 -13.01 -2.91
C ASN A 43 -1.77 -11.57 -2.42
N GLN A 44 -0.60 -11.00 -2.69
CA GLN A 44 -0.32 -9.60 -2.34
C GLN A 44 -1.20 -8.64 -3.12
N LEU A 45 -1.38 -8.87 -4.43
CA LEU A 45 -2.27 -8.07 -5.28
C LEU A 45 -3.69 -8.05 -4.74
N GLU A 46 -4.28 -9.24 -4.57
CA GLU A 46 -5.65 -9.40 -4.05
C GLU A 46 -5.82 -8.68 -2.70
N ARG A 47 -4.84 -8.81 -1.79
CA ARG A 47 -4.90 -8.18 -0.47
C ARG A 47 -4.74 -6.66 -0.53
N LEU A 48 -3.86 -6.13 -1.37
CA LEU A 48 -3.67 -4.67 -1.52
C LEU A 48 -4.97 -3.99 -1.95
N PHE A 49 -5.67 -4.57 -2.94
CA PHE A 49 -6.95 -4.03 -3.42
C PHE A 49 -8.09 -4.26 -2.44
N THR A 50 -8.26 -5.47 -1.91
CA THR A 50 -9.37 -5.79 -1.00
C THR A 50 -9.28 -5.07 0.35
N GLN A 51 -8.07 -4.77 0.83
CA GLN A 51 -7.86 -4.03 2.09
C GLN A 51 -7.75 -2.51 1.88
N GLY A 52 -7.79 -2.01 0.64
CA GLY A 52 -7.73 -0.58 0.35
C GLY A 52 -6.36 0.07 0.63
N VAL A 53 -5.29 -0.70 0.83
CA VAL A 53 -3.94 -0.19 1.09
C VAL A 53 -3.12 0.06 -0.18
N TRP A 54 -3.69 -0.21 -1.36
CA TRP A 54 -3.06 0.03 -2.65
C TRP A 54 -2.73 1.51 -2.90
N GLU A 55 -3.55 2.46 -2.40
CA GLU A 55 -3.26 3.90 -2.54
C GLU A 55 -1.97 4.30 -1.83
N LEU A 56 -1.76 3.77 -0.63
CA LEU A 56 -0.53 3.99 0.12
C LEU A 56 0.66 3.29 -0.54
N PHE A 57 0.44 2.09 -1.09
CA PHE A 57 1.47 1.39 -1.86
C PHE A 57 1.91 2.20 -3.08
N ASP A 58 0.96 2.70 -3.89
CA ASP A 58 1.23 3.57 -5.05
C ASP A 58 2.02 4.81 -4.64
N HIS A 59 1.62 5.44 -3.54
CA HIS A 59 2.29 6.64 -3.05
C HIS A 59 3.75 6.38 -2.66
N LEU A 60 4.05 5.18 -2.15
CA LEU A 60 5.36 4.83 -1.61
C LEU A 60 6.27 4.17 -2.63
N VAL A 61 5.76 3.34 -3.54
CA VAL A 61 6.56 2.44 -4.40
C VAL A 61 7.59 3.18 -5.27
N GLU A 62 7.30 4.42 -5.67
CA GLU A 62 8.24 5.26 -6.42
C GLU A 62 9.18 6.10 -5.53
N LYS A 63 8.85 6.24 -4.25
CA LYS A 63 9.56 7.11 -3.29
C LYS A 63 10.52 6.35 -2.39
N VAL A 64 10.36 5.04 -2.29
CA VAL A 64 11.22 4.17 -1.50
C VAL A 64 12.06 3.29 -2.41
N ALA A 65 13.27 3.00 -1.96
CA ALA A 65 14.20 2.09 -2.62
C ALA A 65 13.91 0.61 -2.31
N LEU A 66 12.90 0.29 -1.48
CA LEU A 66 12.52 -1.09 -1.17
C LEU A 66 12.04 -1.85 -2.39
N LYS A 67 12.31 -3.16 -2.40
CA LYS A 67 11.65 -4.07 -3.34
C LYS A 67 10.13 -3.98 -3.14
N PRO A 68 9.33 -3.88 -4.22
CA PRO A 68 7.87 -3.79 -4.15
C PRO A 68 7.24 -4.92 -3.31
N THR A 69 7.79 -6.13 -3.38
CA THR A 69 7.34 -7.29 -2.59
C THR A 69 7.56 -7.13 -1.08
N ILE A 70 8.66 -6.47 -0.67
CA ILE A 70 8.95 -6.17 0.74
C ILE A 70 8.04 -5.05 1.23
N LEU A 71 7.86 -4.00 0.42
CA LEU A 71 6.92 -2.92 0.74
C LEU A 71 5.51 -3.47 0.95
N ALA A 72 5.02 -4.31 0.02
CA ALA A 72 3.72 -4.96 0.16
C ALA A 72 3.60 -5.79 1.44
N TYR A 73 4.64 -6.55 1.81
CA TYR A 73 4.68 -7.26 3.10
C TYR A 73 4.58 -6.33 4.31
N LEU A 74 5.32 -5.22 4.31
CA LEU A 74 5.28 -4.26 5.42
C LEU A 74 3.88 -3.67 5.59
N LEU A 75 3.22 -3.30 4.49
CA LEU A 75 1.87 -2.74 4.54
C LEU A 75 0.81 -3.78 4.92
N LEU A 76 0.88 -4.99 4.37
CA LEU A 76 -0.15 -6.01 4.51
C LEU A 76 -0.06 -6.83 5.80
N ASP A 77 1.15 -7.11 6.28
CA ASP A 77 1.38 -8.04 7.39
C ASP A 77 1.97 -7.33 8.60
N TRP A 78 2.95 -6.45 8.38
CA TRP A 78 3.69 -5.82 9.47
C TRP A 78 2.95 -4.66 10.12
N MET A 79 2.32 -3.77 9.34
CA MET A 79 1.50 -2.68 9.88
C MET A 79 0.34 -3.20 10.75
N PRO A 80 -0.46 -4.21 10.33
CA PRO A 80 -1.46 -4.78 11.21
C PRO A 80 -0.86 -5.41 12.47
N TYR A 81 0.33 -6.00 12.39
CA TYR A 81 1.05 -6.50 13.57
C TYR A 81 1.38 -5.37 14.55
N LEU A 82 2.01 -4.28 14.09
CA LEU A 82 2.35 -3.13 14.94
C LEU A 82 1.10 -2.50 15.57
N LYS A 83 0.01 -2.38 14.80
CA LYS A 83 -1.28 -1.93 15.31
C LYS A 83 -1.80 -2.83 16.45
N ARG A 84 -1.66 -4.16 16.33
CA ARG A 84 -2.04 -5.10 17.41
C ARG A 84 -1.16 -4.99 18.65
N GLN A 85 0.09 -4.54 18.50
CA GLN A 85 0.97 -4.23 19.63
C GLN A 85 0.67 -2.88 20.29
N GLN A 86 -0.40 -2.18 19.86
CA GLN A 86 -0.77 -0.84 20.34
C GLN A 86 0.33 0.21 20.13
N VAL A 87 1.16 0.00 19.11
CA VAL A 87 2.21 0.92 18.69
C VAL A 87 1.65 1.90 17.65
N LEU A 88 2.24 3.08 17.55
CA LEU A 88 1.94 4.06 16.50
C LEU A 88 1.98 3.38 15.12
N VAL A 89 0.93 3.57 14.34
CA VAL A 89 0.88 3.11 12.95
C VAL A 89 1.77 4.05 12.13
N PRO A 90 2.82 3.54 11.45
CA PRO A 90 3.73 4.41 10.71
C PRO A 90 3.00 5.14 9.58
N GLU A 91 3.23 6.44 9.48
CA GLU A 91 2.76 7.28 8.38
C GLU A 91 3.69 7.16 7.16
N ALA A 92 3.22 7.59 5.98
CA ALA A 92 3.97 7.50 4.73
C ALA A 92 5.37 8.15 4.83
N ASP A 93 5.48 9.27 5.54
CA ASP A 93 6.73 10.00 5.70
C ASP A 93 7.81 9.15 6.38
N ILE A 94 7.45 8.33 7.37
CA ILE A 94 8.39 7.43 8.05
C ILE A 94 8.96 6.40 7.06
N PHE A 95 8.14 5.87 6.15
CA PHE A 95 8.63 4.94 5.12
C PHE A 95 9.61 5.64 4.17
N ILE A 96 9.29 6.86 3.75
CA ILE A 96 10.14 7.64 2.83
C ILE A 96 11.47 7.96 3.51
N GLU A 97 11.44 8.46 4.75
CA GLU A 97 12.65 8.79 5.52
C GLU A 97 13.57 7.58 5.73
N LEU A 98 13.01 6.43 6.08
CA LEU A 98 13.78 5.21 6.35
C LEU A 98 14.32 4.57 5.07
N PHE A 99 13.55 4.58 3.99
CA PHE A 99 13.80 3.71 2.85
C PHE A 99 14.09 4.44 1.53
N ALA A 100 14.23 5.77 1.50
CA ALA A 100 14.45 6.50 0.24
C ALA A 100 15.75 6.13 -0.52
N LYS A 101 16.82 5.72 0.18
CA LYS A 101 18.17 5.67 -0.41
C LYS A 101 18.75 4.26 -0.62
N GLU A 102 18.36 3.29 0.20
CA GLU A 102 19.03 1.98 0.26
C GLU A 102 18.12 0.87 -0.30
N LYS A 103 18.65 0.08 -1.25
CA LYS A 103 17.88 -0.95 -1.99
C LYS A 103 17.99 -2.37 -1.41
N ASP A 104 19.02 -2.66 -0.62
CA ASP A 104 19.41 -4.04 -0.26
C ASP A 104 18.84 -4.52 1.09
N TRP A 105 17.66 -4.02 1.45
CA TRP A 105 16.97 -4.49 2.63
C TRP A 105 16.46 -5.92 2.46
N THR A 106 16.72 -6.77 3.45
CA THR A 106 15.92 -7.99 3.63
C THR A 106 14.58 -7.65 4.28
N GLN A 107 13.61 -8.56 4.12
CA GLN A 107 12.29 -8.42 4.74
C GLN A 107 12.36 -8.26 6.27
N LYS A 108 13.27 -8.97 6.94
CA LYS A 108 13.43 -8.91 8.40
C LYS A 108 14.07 -7.61 8.86
N GLU A 109 15.06 -7.12 8.14
CA GLU A 109 15.73 -5.84 8.45
C GLU A 109 14.78 -4.68 8.26
N ALA A 110 14.02 -4.65 7.16
CA ALA A 110 13.06 -3.58 6.90
C ALA A 110 11.96 -3.54 7.99
N ALA A 111 11.45 -4.72 8.38
CA ALA A 111 10.48 -4.84 9.46
C ALA A 111 11.04 -4.36 10.81
N ALA A 112 12.27 -4.73 11.13
CA ALA A 112 12.94 -4.31 12.36
C ALA A 112 13.21 -2.80 12.38
N ALA A 113 13.68 -2.23 11.28
CA ALA A 113 13.92 -0.79 11.16
C ALA A 113 12.62 0.02 11.31
N LEU A 114 11.55 -0.41 10.63
CA LEU A 114 10.25 0.23 10.74
C LEU A 114 9.68 0.15 12.15
N ALA A 115 9.80 -1.00 12.81
CA ALA A 115 9.37 -1.17 14.20
C ALA A 115 10.17 -0.28 15.16
N PHE A 116 11.49 -0.22 14.99
CA PHE A 116 12.36 0.62 15.79
C PHE A 116 12.00 2.11 15.66
N ALA A 117 11.70 2.57 14.43
CA ALA A 117 11.30 3.95 14.17
C ALA A 117 10.00 4.36 14.88
N VAL A 118 9.09 3.41 15.10
CA VAL A 118 7.85 3.64 15.87
C VAL A 118 7.98 3.29 17.36
N GLY A 119 9.20 3.10 17.86
CA GLY A 119 9.47 2.83 19.28
C GLY A 119 9.16 1.40 19.73
N HIS A 120 9.08 0.44 18.80
CA HIS A 120 8.86 -0.97 19.10
C HIS A 120 10.13 -1.80 18.88
N GLU A 121 10.57 -2.49 19.93
CA GLU A 121 11.73 -3.37 19.86
C GLU A 121 11.30 -4.81 19.55
N VAL A 122 11.85 -5.37 18.47
CA VAL A 122 11.46 -6.70 18.02
C VAL A 122 12.37 -7.77 18.58
N HIS A 123 11.81 -8.83 19.19
CA HIS A 123 12.59 -9.82 19.95
C HIS A 123 13.74 -10.52 19.18
N TRP A 124 13.66 -10.65 17.86
CA TRP A 124 14.73 -11.27 17.06
C TRP A 124 15.94 -10.36 16.80
N THR A 125 15.86 -9.05 17.07
CA THR A 125 17.01 -8.15 16.97
C THR A 125 17.98 -8.31 18.14
N ARG A 126 17.51 -8.87 19.28
CA ARG A 126 18.34 -9.12 20.47
C ARG A 126 19.36 -10.26 20.30
N LYS A 127 19.20 -11.14 19.32
CA LYS A 127 20.04 -12.34 19.17
C LYS A 127 21.48 -12.08 18.67
N GLY A 128 21.87 -10.82 18.45
CA GLY A 128 23.22 -10.41 18.05
C GLY A 128 24.01 -9.62 19.09
N ARG A 129 23.45 -9.33 20.28
CA ARG A 129 24.09 -8.54 21.36
C ARG A 129 24.29 -9.35 22.65
N GLY A 130 24.75 -10.60 22.50
CA GLY A 130 24.95 -11.52 23.62
C GLY A 130 26.11 -12.46 23.37
N ASN A 131 27.32 -11.90 23.30
CA ASN A 131 28.58 -12.54 23.70
C ASN A 131 29.70 -11.49 23.63
N GLU A 132 29.78 -10.68 24.68
CA GLU A 132 31.03 -10.08 25.16
C GLU A 132 31.01 -10.10 26.69
#